data_AF-A0A917F824-F1
#
_entry.id   AF-A0A917F824-F1
#
_cell.length_a   1.000
_cell.length_b   1.000
_cell.length_c   1.000
_cell.angle_alpha   90.00
_cell.angle_beta   90.00
_cell.angle_gamma   90.00
#
_symmetry.space_group_name_H-M   'P 1'
#
loop_
_entity.id
_entity.type
_entity.pdbx_description
1 polymer ?
#
loop_
_entity_poly.entity_id
_entity_poly.type
_entity_poly.pdbx_seq_one_letter_code
_entity_poly.pdbx_strand_id
1 'polypeptide(L)'
;MIPFESAVERHGATVLRVCRAVLGPLEAEDAWAETFLAALSSYDDLPEGTNLEAWLVTVAHRKAIDVRRAEQRRAVPSAELPEHGRHDPDPTAHDPVYDALRALPPKQRQAVAYHHLGGLSHREVAEILGGTEAAARRACADGITTLRRTLR
;
A
#
# COMPACT_ATOMS: atom_id res chain seq x y z
N MET A 1 -5.80 -16.28 -18.10
CA MET A 1 -5.93 -15.68 -16.74
C MET A 1 -7.30 -16.00 -16.17
N ILE A 2 -7.47 -15.87 -14.85
CA ILE A 2 -8.82 -15.89 -14.23
C ILE A 2 -9.62 -14.66 -14.68
N PRO A 3 -10.96 -14.68 -14.64
CA PRO A 3 -11.77 -13.48 -14.86
C PRO A 3 -11.36 -12.34 -13.93
N PHE A 4 -11.42 -11.10 -14.41
CA PHE A 4 -10.99 -9.94 -13.61
C PHE A 4 -11.75 -9.81 -12.29
N GLU A 5 -13.06 -10.02 -12.29
CA GLU A 5 -13.89 -10.05 -11.06
C GLU A 5 -13.33 -11.03 -10.02
N SER A 6 -12.98 -12.25 -10.45
CA SER A 6 -12.36 -13.25 -9.57
C SER A 6 -10.98 -12.84 -9.06
N ALA A 7 -10.23 -12.03 -9.81
CA ALA A 7 -9.00 -11.43 -9.33
C ALA A 7 -9.26 -10.38 -8.25
N VAL A 8 -10.29 -9.55 -8.41
CA VAL A 8 -10.71 -8.57 -7.41
C VAL A 8 -11.16 -9.26 -6.12
N GLU A 9 -12.01 -10.28 -6.23
CA GLU A 9 -12.48 -11.06 -5.08
C GLU A 9 -11.31 -11.70 -4.32
N ARG A 10 -10.35 -12.28 -5.05
CA ARG A 10 -9.22 -12.99 -4.46
C ARG A 10 -8.18 -12.08 -3.81
N HIS A 11 -7.87 -10.96 -4.44
CA HIS A 11 -6.73 -10.12 -4.04
C HIS A 11 -7.14 -8.78 -3.43
N GLY A 12 -8.41 -8.39 -3.52
CA GLY A 12 -8.93 -7.11 -3.06
C GLY A 12 -8.62 -6.84 -1.60
N ALA A 13 -8.84 -7.82 -0.72
CA ALA A 13 -8.53 -7.67 0.70
C ALA A 13 -7.03 -7.44 0.96
N THR A 14 -6.14 -8.15 0.26
CA THR A 14 -4.69 -7.94 0.37
C THR A 14 -4.29 -6.54 -0.07
N VAL A 15 -4.76 -6.11 -1.25
CA VAL A 15 -4.46 -4.78 -1.78
C VAL A 15 -4.95 -3.69 -0.82
N LEU A 16 -6.16 -3.84 -0.25
CA LEU A 16 -6.69 -2.85 0.70
C LEU A 16 -5.86 -2.77 1.98
N ARG A 17 -5.42 -3.91 2.53
CA ARG A 17 -4.51 -3.94 3.69
C ARG A 17 -3.19 -3.23 3.40
N VAL A 18 -2.64 -3.42 2.20
CA VAL A 18 -1.42 -2.71 1.75
C VAL A 18 -1.69 -1.20 1.67
N CYS A 19 -2.78 -0.78 1.02
CA CYS A 19 -3.15 0.64 0.94
C CYS A 19 -3.31 1.26 2.32
N ARG A 20 -4.03 0.60 3.25
CA ARG A 20 -4.20 1.05 4.64
C ARG A 20 -2.88 1.18 5.39
N ALA A 21 -1.96 0.22 5.22
CA ALA A 21 -0.65 0.26 5.85
C ALA A 21 0.22 1.43 5.33
N VAL A 22 0.12 1.77 4.04
CA VAL A 22 0.99 2.79 3.40
C VAL A 22 0.38 4.20 3.51
N LEU A 23 -0.92 4.33 3.28
CA LEU A 23 -1.63 5.60 3.18
C LEU A 23 -2.36 5.99 4.47
N GLY A 24 -2.83 5.01 5.24
CA GLY A 24 -3.78 5.22 6.33
C GLY A 24 -5.22 4.99 5.85
N PRO A 25 -6.21 4.99 6.76
CA PRO A 25 -7.58 4.58 6.46
C PRO A 25 -8.30 5.51 5.48
N LEU A 26 -8.07 6.83 5.57
CA LEU A 26 -8.80 7.83 4.79
C LEU A 26 -8.59 7.69 3.27
N GLU A 27 -7.34 7.45 2.85
CA GLU A 27 -6.96 7.43 1.43
C GLU A 27 -6.89 6.01 0.85
N ALA A 28 -7.09 4.98 1.69
CA ALA A 28 -6.84 3.60 1.28
C ALA A 28 -7.91 3.04 0.34
N GLU A 29 -9.17 3.40 0.53
CA GLU A 29 -10.29 2.91 -0.28
C GLU A 29 -10.24 3.49 -1.69
N ASP A 30 -9.97 4.79 -1.81
CA ASP A 30 -9.76 5.45 -3.10
C ASP A 30 -8.55 4.87 -3.83
N ALA A 31 -7.40 4.72 -3.14
CA ALA A 31 -6.23 4.10 -3.73
C ALA A 31 -6.48 2.65 -4.16
N TRP A 32 -7.29 1.89 -3.41
CA TRP A 32 -7.72 0.55 -3.78
C TRP A 32 -8.57 0.55 -5.05
N ALA A 33 -9.58 1.42 -5.13
CA ALA A 33 -10.44 1.54 -6.29
C ALA A 33 -9.64 1.94 -7.53
N GLU A 34 -8.78 2.95 -7.43
CA GLU A 34 -7.89 3.37 -8.50
C GLU A 34 -6.92 2.26 -8.94
N THR A 35 -6.48 1.42 -8.02
CA THR A 35 -5.62 0.27 -8.33
C THR A 35 -6.34 -0.69 -9.25
N PHE A 36 -7.56 -1.09 -8.92
CA PHE A 36 -8.31 -2.04 -9.72
C PHE A 36 -8.82 -1.42 -11.04
N LEU A 37 -9.18 -0.13 -11.05
CA LEU A 37 -9.49 0.57 -12.29
C LEU A 37 -8.29 0.62 -13.24
N ALA A 38 -7.10 0.95 -12.73
CA ALA A 38 -5.88 0.94 -13.53
C ALA A 38 -5.50 -0.48 -13.97
N ALA A 39 -5.68 -1.47 -13.10
CA ALA A 39 -5.40 -2.86 -13.39
C ALA A 39 -6.28 -3.39 -14.52
N LEU A 40 -7.58 -3.04 -14.53
CA LEU A 40 -8.53 -3.46 -15.55
C LEU A 40 -8.04 -3.10 -16.97
N SER A 41 -7.47 -1.92 -17.15
CA SER A 41 -6.97 -1.46 -18.45
C SER A 41 -5.74 -2.20 -18.98
N SER A 42 -5.02 -2.92 -18.13
CA SER A 42 -3.81 -3.67 -18.53
C SER A 42 -3.92 -5.17 -18.27
N TYR A 43 -5.07 -5.61 -17.76
CA TYR A 43 -5.25 -6.97 -17.26
C TYR A 43 -5.09 -8.01 -18.36
N ASP A 44 -5.72 -7.78 -19.52
CA ASP A 44 -5.74 -8.73 -20.63
C ASP A 44 -4.36 -8.88 -21.32
N ASP A 45 -3.49 -7.86 -21.18
CA ASP A 45 -2.15 -7.84 -21.77
C ASP A 45 -1.07 -8.44 -20.84
N LEU A 46 -1.45 -8.91 -19.64
CA LEU A 46 -0.48 -9.46 -18.71
C LEU A 46 0.16 -10.76 -19.24
N PRO A 47 1.49 -10.89 -19.16
CA PRO A 47 2.16 -12.13 -19.53
C PRO A 47 1.64 -13.32 -18.71
N GLU A 48 1.57 -14.48 -19.36
CA GLU A 48 1.24 -15.72 -18.68
C GLU A 48 2.28 -16.03 -17.58
N GLY A 49 1.81 -16.54 -16.43
CA GLY A 49 2.67 -16.82 -15.28
C GLY A 49 3.00 -15.60 -14.41
N THR A 50 2.48 -14.41 -14.72
CA THR A 50 2.59 -13.24 -13.84
C THR A 50 2.05 -13.55 -12.44
N ASN A 51 2.83 -13.23 -11.40
CA ASN A 51 2.32 -13.23 -10.03
C ASN A 51 1.34 -12.06 -9.88
N LEU A 52 0.05 -12.36 -10.02
CA LEU A 52 -1.00 -11.36 -10.07
C LEU A 52 -1.10 -10.53 -8.78
N GLU A 53 -0.91 -11.15 -7.61
CA GLU A 53 -0.95 -10.44 -6.33
C GLU A 53 0.20 -9.43 -6.23
N ALA A 54 1.43 -9.85 -6.56
CA ALA A 54 2.59 -8.98 -6.53
C ALA A 54 2.47 -7.82 -7.54
N TRP A 55 1.91 -8.10 -8.72
CA TRP A 55 1.64 -7.08 -9.72
C TRP A 55 0.58 -6.07 -9.23
N LEU A 56 -0.54 -6.52 -8.67
CA LEU A 56 -1.57 -5.63 -8.12
C LEU A 56 -1.01 -4.76 -6.98
N VAL A 57 -0.19 -5.32 -6.10
CA VAL A 57 0.50 -4.56 -5.03
C VAL A 57 1.47 -3.53 -5.62
N THR A 58 2.13 -3.84 -6.73
CA THR A 58 2.99 -2.88 -7.45
C THR A 58 2.17 -1.73 -8.05
N VAL A 59 0.98 -2.01 -8.61
CA VAL A 59 0.06 -0.96 -9.07
C VAL A 59 -0.41 -0.10 -7.89
N ALA A 60 -0.82 -0.72 -6.78
CA ALA A 60 -1.24 -0.02 -5.56
C ALA A 60 -0.15 0.89 -4.99
N HIS A 61 1.11 0.45 -5.04
CA HIS A 61 2.24 1.27 -4.65
C HIS A 61 2.34 2.56 -5.47
N ARG A 62 2.18 2.47 -6.80
CA ARG A 62 2.23 3.65 -7.69
C ARG A 62 1.11 4.63 -7.33
N LYS A 63 -0.10 4.12 -7.11
CA LYS A 63 -1.24 4.92 -6.64
C LYS A 63 -0.96 5.60 -5.30
N ALA A 64 -0.39 4.86 -4.36
CA ALA A 64 -0.02 5.43 -3.07
C ALA A 64 1.04 6.54 -3.19
N ILE A 65 2.02 6.41 -4.07
CA ILE A 65 3.00 7.48 -4.35
C ILE A 65 2.28 8.72 -4.89
N ASP A 66 1.35 8.56 -5.82
CA ASP A 66 0.66 9.69 -6.45
C ASP A 66 -0.20 10.46 -5.45
N VAL A 67 -0.92 9.76 -4.56
CA VAL A 67 -1.64 10.35 -3.43
C VAL A 67 -0.70 11.15 -2.53
N ARG A 68 0.42 10.55 -2.08
CA ARG A 68 1.40 11.24 -1.22
C ARG A 68 2.01 12.47 -1.89
N ARG A 69 2.29 12.41 -3.19
CA ARG A 69 2.80 13.56 -3.96
C ARG A 69 1.74 14.66 -4.06
N ALA A 70 0.46 14.31 -4.22
CA ALA A 70 -0.63 15.28 -4.23
C ALA A 70 -0.79 15.96 -2.86
N GLU A 71 -0.76 15.20 -1.76
CA GLU A 71 -0.76 15.74 -0.39
C GLU A 71 0.39 16.72 -0.16
N GLN A 72 1.61 16.36 -0.57
CA GLN A 72 2.79 17.24 -0.43
C GLN A 72 2.64 18.54 -1.22
N ARG A 73 2.07 18.49 -2.43
CA ARG A 73 1.79 19.71 -3.22
C ARG A 73 0.71 20.58 -2.55
N ARG A 74 -0.30 19.98 -1.92
CA ARG A 74 -1.37 20.69 -1.18
C ARG A 74 -0.90 21.29 0.14
N ALA A 75 0.15 20.71 0.76
CA ALA A 75 0.73 21.23 1.99
C ALA A 75 1.58 22.51 1.78
N VAL A 76 1.83 22.90 0.53
CA VAL A 76 2.31 24.25 0.20
C VAL A 76 1.14 25.22 0.46
N PRO A 77 1.33 26.32 1.22
CA PRO A 77 0.21 27.18 1.63
C PRO A 77 -0.54 27.76 0.42
N SER A 78 -1.64 27.13 0.02
CA SER A 78 -2.67 27.72 -0.84
C SER A 78 -3.78 28.24 0.06
N ALA A 79 -4.28 29.45 -0.22
CA ALA A 79 -5.35 30.11 0.56
C ALA A 79 -6.71 29.39 0.48
N GLU A 80 -6.83 28.33 -0.32
CA GLU A 80 -8.03 27.54 -0.48
C GLU A 80 -7.85 26.18 0.21
N LEU A 81 -8.61 25.97 1.28
CA LEU A 81 -8.80 24.65 1.89
C LEU A 81 -9.83 23.89 1.03
N PRO A 82 -9.48 22.73 0.46
CA PRO A 82 -10.48 21.88 -0.20
C PRO A 82 -11.50 21.40 0.82
N GLU A 83 -12.77 21.38 0.41
CA GLU A 83 -13.84 20.69 1.12
C GLU A 83 -13.52 19.19 1.12
N HIS A 84 -12.85 18.73 2.17
CA HIS A 84 -12.73 17.29 2.41
C HIS A 84 -14.14 16.85 2.78
N GLY A 85 -14.78 16.08 1.90
CA GLY A 85 -16.07 15.45 2.20
C GLY A 85 -15.97 14.82 3.58
N ARG A 86 -16.96 15.08 4.44
CA ARG A 86 -17.00 14.48 5.79
C ARG A 86 -16.95 12.96 5.63
N HIS A 87 -15.78 12.39 5.82
CA HIS A 87 -15.66 10.97 6.06
C HIS A 87 -16.15 10.75 7.48
N ASP A 88 -17.26 10.02 7.64
CA ASP A 88 -17.62 9.53 8.96
C ASP A 88 -16.41 8.75 9.52
N PRO A 89 -16.08 8.91 10.81
CA PRO A 89 -14.98 8.17 11.41
C PRO A 89 -15.26 6.68 11.26
N ASP A 90 -14.50 6.02 10.40
CA ASP A 90 -14.51 4.57 10.26
C ASP A 90 -14.26 3.97 11.65
N PRO A 91 -15.17 3.15 12.21
CA PRO A 91 -14.94 2.52 13.51
C PRO A 91 -13.72 1.59 13.53
N THR A 92 -13.16 1.22 12.36
CA THR A 92 -11.87 0.54 12.23
C THR A 92 -10.65 1.50 12.13
N ALA A 93 -10.87 2.82 12.18
CA ALA A 93 -9.82 3.85 12.16
C ALA A 93 -8.86 3.77 13.36
N HIS A 94 -9.24 3.04 14.42
CA HIS A 94 -8.40 2.78 15.59
C HIS A 94 -8.10 1.27 15.73
N ASP A 95 -7.44 0.73 14.72
CA ASP A 95 -6.78 -0.57 14.82
C ASP A 95 -5.34 -0.36 15.34
N PRO A 96 -5.00 -0.88 16.54
CA PRO A 96 -3.67 -0.74 17.12
C PRO A 96 -2.54 -1.22 16.20
N VAL A 97 -2.81 -2.18 15.31
CA VAL A 97 -1.84 -2.69 14.34
C VAL A 97 -1.53 -1.63 13.28
N TYR A 98 -2.55 -0.99 12.71
CA TYR A 98 -2.34 0.07 11.73
C TYR A 98 -1.70 1.31 12.36
N ASP A 99 -2.00 1.59 13.62
CA ASP A 99 -1.37 2.69 14.37
C ASP A 99 0.13 2.43 14.59
N ALA A 100 0.49 1.22 15.02
CA ALA A 100 1.87 0.81 15.16
C ALA A 100 2.62 0.81 13.82
N LEU A 101 1.97 0.37 12.73
CA LEU A 101 2.53 0.47 11.37
C LEU A 101 2.78 1.93 10.97
N ARG A 102 1.84 2.83 11.23
CA ARG A 102 1.99 4.27 10.92
C ARG A 102 3.11 4.92 11.72
N ALA A 103 3.41 4.43 12.93
CA ALA A 103 4.54 4.90 13.74
C ALA A 103 5.91 4.48 13.20
N LEU A 104 6.00 3.49 12.31
CA LEU A 104 7.26 3.08 11.71
C LEU A 104 7.82 4.14 10.74
N PRO A 105 9.16 4.25 10.63
CA PRO A 105 9.80 4.95 9.53
C PRO A 105 9.24 4.50 8.16
N PRO A 106 9.02 5.42 7.19
CA PRO A 106 8.32 5.10 5.95
C PRO A 106 8.86 3.89 5.20
N LYS A 107 10.20 3.77 5.06
CA LYS A 107 10.83 2.62 4.39
C LYS A 107 10.60 1.30 5.11
N GLN A 108 10.62 1.29 6.45
CA GLN A 108 10.34 0.08 7.23
C GLN A 108 8.87 -0.32 7.10
N ARG A 109 7.96 0.65 7.22
CA ARG A 109 6.52 0.44 7.04
C ARG A 109 6.19 -0.16 5.68
N GLN A 110 6.72 0.43 4.61
CA GLN A 110 6.49 -0.03 3.25
C GLN A 110 7.12 -1.41 3.02
N ALA A 111 8.35 -1.65 3.49
CA ALA A 111 8.99 -2.96 3.37
C ALA A 111 8.18 -4.06 4.07
N VAL A 112 7.68 -3.79 5.29
CA VAL A 112 6.80 -4.70 6.03
C VAL A 112 5.48 -4.91 5.27
N ALA A 113 4.84 -3.84 4.81
CA ALA A 113 3.56 -3.94 4.09
C ALA A 113 3.68 -4.76 2.81
N TYR A 114 4.64 -4.45 1.94
CA TYR A 114 4.80 -5.15 0.67
C TYR A 114 5.26 -6.60 0.85
N HIS A 115 6.16 -6.88 1.79
CA HIS A 115 6.63 -8.23 2.01
C HIS A 115 5.58 -9.11 2.71
N HIS A 116 5.07 -8.66 3.87
CA HIS A 116 4.23 -9.50 4.73
C HIS A 116 2.74 -9.43 4.42
N LEU A 117 2.24 -8.30 3.90
CA LEU A 117 0.84 -8.21 3.48
C LEU A 117 0.70 -8.50 1.99
N GLY A 118 1.60 -7.94 1.17
CA GLY A 118 1.56 -8.07 -0.29
C GLY A 118 2.22 -9.32 -0.86
N GLY A 119 2.94 -10.11 -0.06
CA GLY A 119 3.56 -11.36 -0.51
C GLY A 119 4.79 -11.20 -1.40
N LEU A 120 5.31 -9.97 -1.57
CA LEU A 120 6.47 -9.72 -2.43
C LEU A 120 7.75 -10.27 -1.82
N SER A 121 8.65 -10.78 -2.64
CA SER A 121 10.03 -11.09 -2.24
C SER A 121 10.80 -9.82 -1.86
N HIS A 122 11.86 -9.96 -1.06
CA HIS A 122 12.72 -8.83 -0.71
C HIS A 122 13.34 -8.14 -1.94
N ARG A 123 13.59 -8.91 -3.01
CA ARG A 123 14.04 -8.38 -4.31
C ARG A 123 12.99 -7.48 -4.94
N GLU A 124 11.75 -7.94 -5.06
CA GLU A 124 10.64 -7.13 -5.61
C GLU A 124 10.37 -5.89 -4.75
N VAL A 125 10.44 -6.02 -3.42
CA VAL A 125 10.35 -4.87 -2.51
C VAL A 125 11.46 -3.85 -2.77
N ALA A 126 12.70 -4.30 -3.02
CA ALA A 126 13.81 -3.41 -3.34
C ALA A 126 13.64 -2.73 -4.72
N GLU A 127 13.11 -3.44 -5.71
CA GLU A 127 12.77 -2.88 -7.03
C GLU A 127 11.72 -1.76 -6.92
N ILE A 128 10.72 -1.96 -6.06
CA ILE A 128 9.67 -0.97 -5.79
C ILE A 128 10.19 0.22 -5.00
N LEU A 129 10.91 -0.02 -3.90
CA LEU A 129 11.34 1.05 -2.97
C LEU A 129 12.61 1.78 -3.42
N GLY A 130 13.34 1.21 -4.38
CA GLY A 130 14.68 1.63 -4.75
C GLY A 130 15.71 1.21 -3.71
N GLY A 131 16.75 0.50 -4.15
CA GLY A 131 17.88 0.08 -3.33
C GLY A 131 18.28 -1.37 -3.58
N THR A 132 18.90 -1.99 -2.57
CA THR A 132 19.35 -3.39 -2.65
C THR A 132 18.40 -4.31 -1.90
N GLU A 133 18.33 -5.58 -2.32
CA GLU A 133 17.55 -6.62 -1.62
C GLU A 133 17.97 -6.73 -0.14
N ALA A 134 19.27 -6.62 0.15
CA ALA A 134 19.78 -6.62 1.52
C ALA A 134 19.23 -5.46 2.36
N ALA A 135 19.11 -4.26 1.78
CA ALA A 135 18.53 -3.10 2.46
C ALA A 135 17.02 -3.26 2.68
N ALA A 136 16.28 -3.83 1.72
CA ALA A 136 14.86 -4.14 1.87
C ALA A 136 14.63 -5.16 2.99
N ARG A 137 15.42 -6.24 3.01
CA ARG A 137 15.40 -7.26 4.08
C ARG A 137 15.71 -6.67 5.45
N ARG A 138 16.73 -5.80 5.53
CA ARG A 138 17.08 -5.10 6.76
C ARG A 138 15.92 -4.22 7.25
N ALA A 139 15.35 -3.40 6.37
CA ALA A 139 14.23 -2.53 6.70
C ALA A 139 12.99 -3.31 7.18
N CYS A 140 12.70 -4.45 6.54
CA CYS A 140 11.63 -5.35 6.96
C CYS A 140 11.88 -5.92 8.36
N ALA A 141 13.09 -6.47 8.60
CA ALA A 141 13.47 -7.03 9.89
C ALA A 141 13.44 -6.00 11.04
N ASP A 142 13.93 -4.79 10.80
CA ASP A 142 13.93 -3.69 11.76
C ASP A 142 12.48 -3.24 12.05
N GLY A 143 11.62 -3.19 11.03
CA GLY A 143 10.19 -2.90 11.17
C GLY A 143 9.46 -3.92 12.02
N ILE A 144 9.61 -5.22 11.71
CA ILE A 144 9.00 -6.30 12.50
C ILE A 144 9.51 -6.30 13.96
N THR A 145 10.80 -6.06 14.17
CA THR A 145 11.37 -5.95 15.51
C THR A 145 10.72 -4.80 16.30
N THR A 146 10.52 -3.67 15.65
CA THR A 146 9.85 -2.51 16.26
C THR A 146 8.39 -2.82 16.59
N LEU A 147 7.63 -3.41 15.65
CA LEU A 147 6.23 -3.78 15.86
C LEU A 147 6.05 -4.78 17.00
N ARG A 148 6.92 -5.79 17.09
CA ARG A 148 6.92 -6.77 18.20
C ARG A 148 7.17 -6.15 19.57
N ARG A 149 7.84 -4.99 19.62
CA ARG A 149 8.07 -4.26 20.87
C ARG A 149 6.87 -3.39 21.25
N THR A 150 6.18 -2.81 20.26
CA THR A 150 5.08 -1.87 20.48
C THR A 150 3.72 -2.54 20.65
N LEU A 151 3.52 -3.74 20.08
CA LEU A 151 2.27 -4.51 20.14
C LEU A 151 2.30 -5.62 21.21
N ARG A 152 3.21 -5.50 22.19
CA ARG A 152 3.33 -6.45 23.30
C ARG A 152 2.37 -6.14 24.43
#